data_AF-A0A380EJ72-F1
#
_entry.id   AF-A0A380EJ72-F1
#
_cell.length_a   1.000
_cell.length_b   1.000
_cell.length_c   1.000
_cell.angle_alpha   90.00
_cell.angle_beta   90.00
_cell.angle_gamma   90.00
#
_symmetry.space_group_name_H-M   'P 1'
#
loop_
_entity.id
_entity.type
_entity.pdbx_description
1 polymer ?
#
loop_
_entity_poly.entity_id
_entity_poly.type
_entity_poly.pdbx_seq_one_letter_code
_entity_poly.pdbx_strand_id
1 'polypeptide(L)'
;MRATIVCEPSLVIFANKIGLNEMILLGKGEEKTGGRTRPSLISDAFEAFIGALYLDQGLDIVWKFAEKVIFPHVEQNELLGVVDFKTQFQEYVHQQNKGDVTYNLIKEEGPAHHRLFTSEVILQGEAIAEGKGKTKKESEQRAAESAYKQLKQIK
;
A
#
# COMPACT_ATOMS: atom_id res chain seq x y z
N MET A 1 -7.52 -8.19 3.59
CA MET A 1 -6.88 -8.56 2.30
C MET A 1 -7.58 -7.91 1.11
N ARG A 2 -8.88 -8.14 0.85
CA ARG A 2 -9.59 -7.53 -0.31
C ARG A 2 -9.50 -6.00 -0.37
N ALA A 3 -9.75 -5.31 0.75
CA ALA A 3 -9.73 -3.85 0.83
C ALA A 3 -8.34 -3.22 0.59
N THR A 4 -7.27 -4.01 0.66
CA THR A 4 -5.90 -3.54 0.41
C THR A 4 -5.47 -3.75 -1.05
N ILE A 5 -6.09 -4.71 -1.74
CA ILE A 5 -5.80 -4.99 -3.15
C ILE A 5 -6.67 -4.11 -4.05
N VAL A 6 -7.92 -3.91 -3.65
CA VAL A 6 -8.90 -3.11 -4.41
C VAL A 6 -9.09 -1.77 -3.70
N CYS A 7 -8.10 -0.89 -3.89
CA CYS A 7 -8.15 0.50 -3.42
C CYS A 7 -7.24 1.38 -4.28
N GLU A 8 -7.53 2.68 -4.31
CA GLU A 8 -6.88 3.67 -5.18
C GLU A 8 -5.34 3.54 -5.25
N PRO A 9 -4.59 3.43 -4.14
CA PRO A 9 -3.13 3.32 -4.22
C PRO A 9 -2.65 2.08 -5.01
N SER A 10 -3.33 0.95 -4.82
CA SER A 10 -3.03 -0.33 -5.47
C SER A 10 -3.37 -0.26 -6.96
N LEU A 11 -4.52 0.31 -7.29
CA LEU A 11 -4.97 0.44 -8.68
C LEU A 11 -4.06 1.38 -9.48
N VAL A 12 -3.57 2.45 -8.86
CA VAL A 12 -2.56 3.34 -9.46
C VAL A 12 -1.26 2.59 -9.76
N ILE A 13 -0.80 1.72 -8.84
CA ILE A 13 0.39 0.89 -9.07
C ILE A 13 0.17 0.00 -10.30
N PHE A 14 -0.94 -0.72 -10.37
CA PHE A 14 -1.23 -1.63 -11.48
C PHE A 14 -1.35 -0.87 -12.82
N ALA A 15 -2.03 0.27 -12.82
CA ALA A 15 -2.20 1.12 -13.98
C ALA A 15 -0.86 1.64 -14.52
N ASN A 16 0.03 2.11 -13.64
CA ASN A 16 1.34 2.61 -14.06
C ASN A 16 2.24 1.50 -14.62
N LYS A 17 2.14 0.27 -14.12
CA LYS A 17 2.95 -0.87 -14.62
C LYS A 17 2.65 -1.21 -16.08
N ILE A 18 1.41 -1.02 -16.51
CA ILE A 18 1.01 -1.23 -17.92
C ILE A 18 1.06 0.06 -18.74
N GLY A 19 1.55 1.17 -18.16
CA GLY A 19 1.59 2.48 -18.81
C GLY A 19 0.21 3.08 -19.10
N LEU A 20 -0.83 2.67 -18.36
CA LEU A 20 -2.21 3.10 -18.62
C LEU A 20 -2.34 4.61 -18.51
N ASN A 21 -1.67 5.22 -17.53
CA ASN A 21 -1.66 6.67 -17.31
C ASN A 21 -1.25 7.45 -18.57
N GLU A 22 -0.33 6.91 -19.38
CA GLU A 22 0.10 7.53 -20.64
C GLU A 22 -0.93 7.38 -21.77
N MET A 23 -1.77 6.35 -21.70
CA MET A 23 -2.80 6.07 -22.70
C MET A 23 -4.10 6.85 -22.44
N ILE A 24 -4.26 7.48 -21.26
CA ILE A 24 -5.45 8.25 -20.95
C ILE A 24 -5.54 9.49 -21.83
N LEU A 25 -6.66 9.61 -22.55
CA LEU A 25 -6.99 10.79 -23.31
C LEU A 25 -7.55 11.86 -22.35
N LEU A 26 -6.80 12.95 -22.21
CA LEU A 26 -7.17 14.06 -21.33
C LEU A 26 -7.44 15.33 -22.14
N GLY A 27 -8.44 16.09 -21.70
CA GLY A 27 -8.64 17.46 -22.18
C GLY A 27 -7.45 18.34 -21.81
N LYS A 28 -7.16 19.37 -22.61
CA LYS A 28 -6.02 20.29 -22.39
C LYS A 28 -6.00 20.93 -20.99
N GLY A 29 -7.18 21.21 -20.43
CA GLY A 29 -7.31 21.74 -19.06
C GLY A 29 -6.90 20.71 -18.01
N GLU A 30 -7.44 19.50 -18.13
CA GLU A 30 -7.18 18.39 -17.21
C GLU A 30 -5.69 18.00 -17.20
N GLU A 31 -5.08 17.92 -18.38
CA GLU A 31 -3.63 17.70 -18.56
C GLU A 31 -2.80 18.76 -17.84
N LYS A 32 -3.12 20.05 -18.03
CA LYS A 32 -2.41 21.17 -17.38
C LYS A 32 -2.53 21.16 -15.85
N THR A 33 -3.63 20.63 -15.32
CA THR A 33 -3.84 20.49 -13.86
C THR A 33 -3.24 19.21 -13.27
N GLY A 34 -2.51 18.41 -14.06
CA GLY A 34 -1.87 17.20 -13.58
C GLY A 34 -2.79 15.98 -13.54
N GLY A 35 -3.86 15.94 -14.34
CA GLY A 35 -4.77 14.79 -14.41
C GLY A 35 -4.06 13.47 -14.70
N ARG A 36 -2.99 13.50 -15.51
CA ARG A 36 -2.20 12.32 -15.91
C ARG A 36 -1.49 11.61 -14.75
N THR A 37 -1.27 12.29 -13.63
CA THR A 37 -0.62 11.74 -12.43
C THR A 37 -1.56 11.68 -11.23
N ARG A 38 -2.84 12.04 -11.40
CA ARG A 38 -3.82 12.12 -10.32
C ARG A 38 -4.29 10.71 -9.93
N PRO A 39 -4.09 10.28 -8.67
CA PRO A 39 -4.42 8.92 -8.22
C PRO A 39 -5.85 8.49 -8.51
N SER A 40 -6.84 9.33 -8.17
CA SER A 40 -8.25 9.03 -8.37
C SER A 40 -8.60 8.80 -9.84
N LEU A 41 -8.12 9.68 -10.74
CA LEU A 41 -8.36 9.57 -12.18
C LEU A 41 -7.75 8.29 -12.75
N ILE A 42 -6.51 7.99 -12.38
CA ILE A 42 -5.81 6.78 -12.83
C ILE A 42 -6.52 5.52 -12.33
N SER A 43 -6.95 5.53 -11.06
CA SER A 43 -7.69 4.44 -10.44
C SER A 43 -9.01 4.18 -11.16
N ASP A 44 -9.80 5.23 -11.39
CA ASP A 44 -11.08 5.16 -12.11
C ASP A 44 -10.87 4.63 -13.54
N ALA A 45 -9.84 5.11 -14.24
CA ALA A 45 -9.51 4.65 -15.58
C ALA A 45 -9.11 3.16 -15.61
N PHE A 46 -8.38 2.68 -14.61
CA PHE A 46 -8.03 1.27 -14.50
C PHE A 46 -9.26 0.40 -14.28
N GLU A 47 -10.18 0.77 -13.38
CA GLU A 47 -11.44 0.04 -13.19
C GLU A 47 -12.30 0.04 -14.45
N ALA A 48 -12.42 1.20 -15.12
CA ALA A 48 -13.14 1.32 -16.38
C ALA A 48 -12.53 0.43 -17.48
N PHE A 49 -11.20 0.34 -17.55
CA PHE A 49 -10.51 -0.56 -18.47
C PHE A 49 -10.83 -2.03 -18.18
N ILE A 50 -10.81 -2.46 -16.91
CA ILE A 50 -11.21 -3.83 -16.54
C ILE A 50 -12.67 -4.11 -16.92
N GLY A 51 -13.57 -3.15 -16.69
CA GLY A 51 -14.96 -3.24 -17.11
C GLY A 51 -15.10 -3.38 -18.63
N ALA A 52 -14.36 -2.59 -19.40
CA ALA A 52 -14.35 -2.68 -20.86
C ALA A 52 -13.79 -4.03 -21.34
N LEU A 53 -12.70 -4.51 -20.75
CA LEU A 53 -12.10 -5.81 -21.07
C LEU A 53 -13.07 -6.96 -20.79
N TYR A 54 -13.81 -6.89 -19.67
CA TYR A 54 -14.84 -7.86 -19.34
C TYR A 54 -15.97 -7.87 -20.38
N LEU A 55 -16.47 -6.68 -20.76
CA LEU A 55 -17.54 -6.56 -21.75
C LEU A 55 -17.11 -7.02 -23.15
N ASP A 56 -15.85 -6.80 -23.51
CA ASP A 56 -15.30 -7.15 -24.82
C ASP A 56 -14.92 -8.65 -24.93
N GLN A 57 -14.26 -9.21 -23.91
CA GLN A 57 -13.61 -10.53 -24.01
C GLN A 57 -14.01 -11.52 -22.92
N GLY A 58 -14.89 -11.14 -22.00
CA GLY A 58 -15.41 -12.01 -20.95
C GLY A 58 -14.44 -12.24 -19.78
N LEU A 59 -14.92 -13.01 -18.80
CA LEU A 59 -14.26 -13.19 -17.51
C LEU A 59 -12.91 -13.92 -17.61
N ASP A 60 -12.79 -14.91 -18.51
CA ASP A 60 -11.58 -15.72 -18.64
C ASP A 60 -10.36 -14.87 -19.03
N ILE A 61 -10.56 -13.87 -19.89
CA ILE A 61 -9.49 -12.95 -20.30
C ILE A 61 -9.16 -11.97 -19.18
N VAL A 62 -10.16 -11.44 -18.48
CA VAL A 62 -9.95 -10.59 -17.29
C VAL A 62 -9.14 -11.33 -16.23
N TRP A 63 -9.41 -12.61 -16.02
CA TRP A 63 -8.65 -13.43 -15.07
C TRP A 63 -7.19 -13.57 -15.47
N LYS A 64 -6.91 -13.92 -16.74
CA LYS A 64 -5.53 -13.99 -17.28
C LYS A 64 -4.81 -12.64 -17.21
N PHE A 65 -5.54 -11.53 -17.36
CA PHE A 65 -4.98 -10.20 -17.16
C PHE A 65 -4.60 -9.97 -15.70
N ALA A 66 -5.49 -10.29 -14.75
CA ALA A 66 -5.24 -10.15 -13.32
C ALA A 66 -4.04 -10.98 -12.84
N GLU A 67 -3.87 -12.20 -13.35
CA GLU A 67 -2.72 -13.07 -13.06
C GLU A 67 -1.38 -12.45 -13.47
N LYS A 68 -1.36 -11.61 -14.51
CA LYS A 68 -0.15 -10.97 -15.01
C LYS A 68 0.11 -9.60 -14.40
N VAL A 69 -0.94 -8.85 -14.11
CA VAL A 69 -0.84 -7.40 -13.79
C VAL A 69 -1.17 -7.10 -12.33
N ILE A 70 -1.96 -7.94 -11.67
CA ILE A 70 -2.42 -7.68 -10.29
C ILE A 70 -1.70 -8.64 -9.33
N PHE A 71 -1.81 -9.95 -9.55
CA PHE A 71 -1.37 -10.97 -8.58
C PHE A 71 0.13 -10.91 -8.23
N PRO A 72 1.07 -10.66 -9.17
CA PRO A 72 2.49 -10.57 -8.84
C PRO A 72 2.79 -9.48 -7.80
N HIS A 73 2.01 -8.40 -7.80
CA HIS A 73 2.18 -7.26 -6.89
C HIS A 73 1.50 -7.47 -5.53
N VAL A 74 0.52 -8.36 -5.48
CA VAL A 74 -0.08 -8.83 -4.22
C VAL A 74 0.91 -9.74 -3.49
N GLU A 75 1.60 -10.62 -4.21
CA GLU A 75 2.52 -11.60 -3.64
C GLU A 75 3.90 -11.02 -3.27
N GLN A 76 4.40 -10.03 -4.02
CA GLN A 76 5.72 -9.42 -3.79
C GLN A 76 5.75 -8.36 -2.67
N ASN A 77 4.67 -8.21 -1.90
CA ASN A 77 4.61 -7.26 -0.78
C ASN A 77 4.78 -5.78 -1.22
N GLU A 78 4.58 -5.45 -2.51
CA GLU A 78 4.59 -4.04 -2.98
C GLU A 78 3.39 -3.24 -2.43
N LEU A 79 2.35 -3.94 -1.95
CA LEU A 79 1.19 -3.36 -1.25
C LEU A 79 1.45 -3.04 0.23
N LEU A 80 2.63 -3.30 0.78
CA LEU A 80 2.96 -3.05 2.19
C LEU A 80 2.74 -1.59 2.63
N GLY A 81 2.83 -0.62 1.71
CA GLY A 81 2.52 0.79 2.00
C GLY A 81 1.02 1.13 1.99
N VAL A 82 0.19 0.19 1.53
CA VAL A 82 -1.26 0.31 1.39
C VAL A 82 -2.00 -0.47 2.48
N VAL A 83 -1.37 -1.49 3.06
CA VAL A 83 -1.87 -2.17 4.25
C VAL A 83 -1.64 -1.28 5.47
N ASP A 84 -2.71 -0.85 6.13
CA ASP A 84 -2.63 -0.14 7.41
C ASP A 84 -2.35 -1.12 8.56
N PHE A 85 -1.10 -1.59 8.65
CA PHE A 85 -0.62 -2.42 9.74
C PHE A 85 -0.66 -1.69 11.08
N LYS A 86 -0.53 -0.35 11.12
CA LYS A 86 -0.74 0.41 12.36
C LYS A 86 -2.14 0.19 12.91
N THR A 87 -3.17 0.33 12.07
CA THR A 87 -4.56 0.07 12.48
C THR A 87 -4.77 -1.39 12.86
N GLN A 88 -4.34 -2.35 12.02
CA GLN A 88 -4.52 -3.78 12.33
C GLN A 88 -3.81 -4.20 13.62
N PHE A 89 -2.61 -3.68 13.86
CA PHE A 89 -1.85 -3.94 15.06
C PHE A 89 -2.53 -3.34 16.30
N GLN A 90 -3.01 -2.10 16.20
CA GLN A 90 -3.74 -1.44 17.27
C GLN A 90 -5.04 -2.18 17.63
N GLU A 91 -5.84 -2.58 16.64
CA GLU A 91 -7.04 -3.39 16.85
C GLU A 91 -6.72 -4.73 17.53
N TYR A 92 -5.65 -5.40 17.09
CA TYR A 92 -5.22 -6.66 17.69
C TYR A 92 -4.78 -6.50 19.14
N VAL A 93 -3.98 -5.48 19.45
CA VAL A 93 -3.55 -5.18 20.83
C VAL A 93 -4.75 -4.88 21.73
N HIS A 94 -5.71 -4.08 21.25
CA HIS A 94 -6.95 -3.80 21.98
C HIS A 94 -7.77 -5.07 22.21
N GLN A 95 -7.96 -5.91 21.20
CA GLN A 95 -8.70 -7.18 21.34
C GLN A 95 -8.05 -8.13 22.35
N GLN A 96 -6.72 -8.12 22.46
CA GLN A 96 -5.97 -8.95 23.41
C GLN A 96 -5.81 -8.30 24.79
N ASN A 97 -6.40 -7.11 25.03
CA ASN A 97 -6.22 -6.30 26.25
C ASN A 97 -4.74 -6.08 26.61
N LYS A 98 -3.87 -5.92 25.61
CA LYS A 98 -2.42 -5.78 25.78
C LYS A 98 -1.97 -4.33 26.02
N GLY A 99 -2.87 -3.40 26.32
CA GLY A 99 -2.55 -2.01 26.67
C GLY A 99 -2.37 -1.07 25.46
N ASP A 100 -1.60 -0.01 25.64
CA ASP A 100 -1.42 1.05 24.64
C ASP A 100 -0.24 0.80 23.70
N VAL A 101 -0.40 1.25 22.45
CA VAL A 101 0.61 1.21 21.39
C VAL A 101 1.12 2.61 21.11
N THR A 102 2.44 2.81 21.16
CA THR A 102 3.09 4.05 20.74
C THR A 102 4.20 3.78 19.74
N TYR A 103 4.62 4.81 18.99
CA TYR A 103 5.67 4.71 17.99
C TYR A 103 6.69 5.81 18.22
N ASN A 104 7.97 5.46 18.16
CA ASN A 104 9.07 6.41 18.30
C ASN A 104 9.98 6.35 17.07
N LEU A 105 10.39 7.51 16.55
CA LEU A 105 11.43 7.60 15.55
C LEU A 105 12.79 7.53 16.24
N ILE A 106 13.52 6.45 16.04
CA ILE A 106 14.80 6.19 16.70
C ILE A 106 16.00 6.57 15.83
N LYS A 107 15.82 6.62 14.51
CA LYS A 107 16.91 6.97 13.59
C LYS A 107 16.40 7.66 12.32
N GLU A 108 17.18 8.63 11.86
CA GLU A 108 16.97 9.31 10.58
C GLU A 108 18.35 9.52 9.93
N GLU A 109 18.58 8.91 8.78
CA GLU A 109 19.90 8.90 8.14
C GLU A 109 19.81 9.01 6.61
N GLY A 110 20.88 9.49 5.99
CA GLY A 110 20.96 9.67 4.53
C GLY A 110 20.61 11.09 4.06
N PRO A 111 20.90 11.39 2.78
CA PRO A 111 20.68 12.71 2.20
C PRO A 111 19.19 13.02 2.07
N ALA A 112 18.81 14.30 1.98
CA ALA A 112 17.40 14.72 1.95
C ALA A 112 16.56 14.05 0.84
N HIS A 113 17.17 13.73 -0.29
CA HIS A 113 16.53 13.05 -1.43
C HIS A 113 16.54 11.52 -1.32
N HIS A 114 17.14 10.95 -0.27
CA HIS A 114 17.24 9.51 -0.02
C HIS A 114 17.27 9.19 1.48
N ARG A 115 16.39 9.85 2.25
CA ARG A 115 16.38 9.73 3.71
C ARG A 115 15.72 8.42 4.13
N LEU A 116 16.39 7.71 5.04
CA LEU A 116 15.92 6.48 5.67
C LEU A 116 15.48 6.80 7.10
N PHE A 117 14.26 6.42 7.43
CA PHE A 117 13.66 6.57 8.75
C PHE A 117 13.58 5.20 9.41
N THR A 118 13.94 5.10 10.68
CA THR A 118 13.76 3.89 11.50
C THR A 118 12.86 4.24 12.68
N SER A 119 11.73 3.56 12.78
CA SER A 119 10.79 3.70 13.89
C SER A 119 10.70 2.40 14.66
N GLU A 120 10.54 2.50 15.98
CA GLU A 120 10.17 1.38 16.84
C GLU A 120 8.69 1.47 17.21
N VAL A 121 8.07 0.32 17.50
CA VAL A 121 6.76 0.24 18.12
C VAL A 121 6.91 -0.25 19.55
N ILE A 122 6.25 0.47 20.45
CA ILE A 122 6.29 0.26 21.89
C ILE A 122 4.92 -0.24 22.34
N LEU A 123 4.90 -1.30 23.12
CA LEU A 123 3.71 -1.89 23.72
C LEU A 123 3.93 -1.97 25.24
N GLN A 124 3.05 -1.35 26.02
CA GLN A 124 3.18 -1.26 27.49
C GLN A 124 4.53 -0.72 27.99
N GLY A 125 5.15 0.18 27.22
CA GLY A 125 6.44 0.78 27.58
C GLY A 125 7.67 -0.01 27.14
N GLU A 126 7.50 -1.19 26.54
CA GLU A 126 8.61 -1.98 25.97
C GLU A 126 8.64 -1.88 24.45
N ALA A 127 9.82 -1.64 23.88
CA ALA A 127 10.03 -1.69 22.44
C ALA A 127 10.00 -3.15 21.96
N ILE A 128 9.03 -3.49 21.10
CA ILE A 128 8.80 -4.88 20.67
C ILE A 128 9.26 -5.15 19.24
N ALA A 129 9.29 -4.12 18.37
CA ALA A 129 9.75 -4.27 17.00
C ALA A 129 10.17 -2.95 16.37
N GLU A 130 10.94 -3.03 15.29
CA GLU A 130 11.39 -1.90 14.49
C GLU A 130 10.97 -2.03 13.02
N GLY A 131 10.89 -0.89 12.35
CA GLY A 131 10.60 -0.78 10.92
C GLY A 131 11.36 0.36 10.28
N LYS A 132 11.82 0.14 9.05
CA LYS A 132 12.61 1.12 8.27
C LYS A 132 11.86 1.54 7.03
N GLY A 133 11.78 2.83 6.70
CA GLY A 133 11.06 3.33 5.52
C GLY A 133 11.68 4.60 4.93
N LYS A 134 11.24 4.97 3.72
CA LYS A 134 11.64 6.23 3.06
C LYS A 134 10.87 7.44 3.59
N THR A 135 9.84 7.19 4.40
CA THR A 135 9.09 8.21 5.14
C THR A 135 8.86 7.74 6.56
N LYS A 136 8.60 8.66 7.49
CA LYS A 136 8.21 8.33 8.88
C LYS A 136 6.98 7.42 8.93
N LYS A 137 5.99 7.69 8.08
CA LYS A 137 4.77 6.88 8.01
C LYS A 137 5.08 5.44 7.57
N GLU A 138 5.95 5.27 6.59
CA GLU A 138 6.37 3.94 6.12
C GLU A 138 7.19 3.18 7.17
N SER A 139 8.09 3.86 7.90
CA SER A 139 8.86 3.23 8.96
C SER A 139 7.97 2.73 10.10
N GLU A 140 6.96 3.51 10.50
CA GLU A 140 5.97 3.11 11.51
C GLU A 140 5.08 1.94 11.05
N GLN A 141 4.61 1.95 9.80
CA GLN A 141 3.82 0.84 9.24
C GLN A 141 4.61 -0.47 9.25
N ARG A 142 5.90 -0.42 8.89
CA ARG A 142 6.78 -1.60 8.94
C ARG A 142 7.08 -2.07 10.36
N ALA A 143 7.18 -1.14 11.32
CA ALA A 143 7.33 -1.51 12.74
C ALA A 143 6.09 -2.25 13.25
N ALA A 144 4.90 -1.75 12.90
CA ALA A 144 3.63 -2.38 13.21
C ALA A 144 3.49 -3.77 12.55
N GLU A 145 3.89 -3.91 11.29
CA GLU A 145 3.91 -5.19 10.58
C GLU A 145 4.80 -6.22 11.29
N SER A 146 6.03 -5.83 11.64
CA SER A 146 6.99 -6.69 12.36
C SER A 146 6.40 -7.16 13.69
N ALA A 147 5.84 -6.23 14.49
CA ALA A 147 5.21 -6.56 15.76
C ALA A 147 3.99 -7.48 15.59
N TYR A 148 3.13 -7.20 14.61
CA TYR A 148 1.95 -8.00 14.33
C TYR A 148 2.31 -9.45 13.94
N LYS A 149 3.35 -9.62 13.11
CA LYS A 149 3.86 -10.94 12.70
C LYS A 149 4.46 -11.71 13.88
N GLN A 150 5.29 -11.06 14.70
CA GLN A 150 5.87 -11.69 15.89
C GLN A 150 4.78 -12.16 16.85
N LEU A 151 3.81 -11.32 17.18
CA LEU A 151 2.75 -11.68 18.12
C LEU A 151 1.78 -12.74 17.59
N LYS A 152 1.67 -12.91 16.27
CA LYS A 152 0.87 -14.00 15.66
C LYS A 152 1.61 -15.33 15.54
N GLN A 153 2.95 -15.32 15.49
CA GLN A 153 3.77 -16.54 15.41
C GLN A 153 4.01 -17.21 16.75
N ILE A 154 3.74 -16.56 17.89
CA ILE A 154 3.85 -17.17 19.23
C ILE A 154 2.63 -18.05 19.52
N LYS A 155 2.33 -19.02 18.65
CA LYS A 155 1.30 -20.04 18.85
C LYS A 155 1.90 -21.44 18.81
#